data_AF-A0A543D4S0-F1
#
_entry.id   AF-A0A543D4S0-F1
#
_cell.length_a   1.000
_cell.length_b   1.000
_cell.length_c   1.000
_cell.angle_alpha   90.00
_cell.angle_beta   90.00
_cell.angle_gamma   90.00
#
_symmetry.space_group_name_H-M   'P 1'
#
loop_
_entity.id
_entity.type
_entity.pdbx_description
1 polymer ?
#
loop_
_entity_poly.entity_id
_entity_poly.type
_entity_poly.pdbx_seq_one_letter_code
_entity_poly.pdbx_strand_id
1 'polypeptide(L)'
;MTDRYLGVLGVAEALGVSRHAVHKWRSRYPSDSPHPFPEPDVEIDGAPGWAVERLDEMVQWRDGLPGRGAGGGRPSAARQTYLTEALARGLSRDEATRLVDTMGEEFPEMTEAQVCEFLLEK
;
A
#
# COMPACT_ATOMS: atom_id res chain seq x y z
N MET A 1 3.46 39.20 -3.13
CA MET A 1 2.66 37.95 -3.05
C MET A 1 3.20 37.15 -1.88
N THR A 2 2.31 36.53 -1.10
CA THR A 2 2.71 35.72 0.05
C THR A 2 2.51 34.26 -0.34
N ASP A 3 3.62 33.56 -0.58
CA ASP A 3 3.56 32.13 -0.90
C ASP A 3 3.23 31.35 0.38
N ARG A 4 2.18 30.53 0.30
CA ARG A 4 1.71 29.71 1.42
C ARG A 4 2.09 28.26 1.14
N TYR A 5 2.86 27.69 2.05
CA TYR A 5 3.27 26.29 2.01
C TYR A 5 2.60 25.50 3.13
N LEU A 6 2.23 24.27 2.82
CA LEU A 6 1.72 23.28 3.75
C LEU A 6 2.89 22.42 4.21
N GLY A 7 3.10 22.36 5.52
CA GLY A 7 3.95 21.32 6.10
C GLY A 7 3.25 19.95 6.11
N VAL A 8 3.96 18.93 6.59
CA VAL A 8 3.44 17.55 6.71
C VAL A 8 2.07 17.47 7.40
N LEU A 9 1.83 18.29 8.43
CA LEU A 9 0.54 18.35 9.12
C LEU A 9 -0.57 18.90 8.24
N GLY A 10 -0.32 20.00 7.53
CA GLY A 10 -1.32 20.61 6.63
C GLY A 10 -1.66 19.69 5.47
N VAL A 11 -0.68 18.98 4.91
CA VAL A 11 -0.91 17.94 3.90
C VAL A 11 -1.74 16.80 4.47
N ALA A 12 -1.41 16.32 5.67
CA ALA A 12 -2.14 15.22 6.31
C ALA A 12 -3.62 15.58 6.57
N GLU A 13 -3.88 16.79 7.09
CA GLU A 13 -5.22 17.30 7.31
C GLU A 13 -6.00 17.45 6.00
N ALA A 14 -5.38 18.06 4.98
CA ALA A 14 -6.01 18.25 3.66
C ALA A 14 -6.38 16.92 2.99
N LEU A 15 -5.56 15.88 3.17
CA LEU A 15 -5.78 14.57 2.57
C LEU A 15 -6.60 13.61 3.46
N GLY A 16 -6.98 14.03 4.67
CA GLY A 16 -7.75 13.21 5.62
C GLY A 16 -6.97 11.99 6.15
N VAL A 17 -5.64 12.10 6.29
CA VAL A 17 -4.75 11.03 6.75
C VAL A 17 -3.95 11.44 7.99
N SER A 18 -3.23 10.49 8.59
CA SER A 18 -2.33 10.82 9.70
C SER A 18 -1.02 11.43 9.19
N ARG A 19 -0.42 12.33 9.99
CA ARG A 19 0.95 12.83 9.78
C ARG A 19 1.95 11.69 9.51
N HIS A 20 1.80 10.58 10.22
CA HIS A 20 2.66 9.42 10.10
C HIS A 20 2.51 8.72 8.73
N ALA A 21 1.31 8.73 8.13
CA ALA A 21 1.11 8.21 6.77
C ALA A 21 1.93 9.00 5.75
N VAL A 22 1.89 10.34 5.81
CA VAL A 22 2.68 11.21 4.91
C VAL A 22 4.19 10.96 5.08
N HIS A 23 4.67 10.80 6.31
CA HIS A 23 6.06 10.40 6.56
C HIS A 23 6.42 9.04 5.95
N LYS A 24 5.55 8.03 6.07
CA LYS A 24 5.78 6.73 5.44
C LYS A 24 5.80 6.83 3.92
N TRP A 25 4.93 7.63 3.32
CA TRP A 25 4.89 7.80 1.87
C TRP A 25 6.22 8.35 1.35
N ARG A 26 6.73 9.42 1.96
CA ARG A 26 8.05 9.98 1.61
C ARG A 26 9.20 8.98 1.73
N SER A 27 9.16 8.11 2.74
CA SER A 27 10.21 7.10 2.94
C SER A 27 10.06 5.88 2.02
N ARG A 28 8.84 5.48 1.66
CA ARG A 28 8.56 4.28 0.84
C ARG A 28 8.58 4.56 -0.65
N TYR A 29 8.32 5.81 -1.03
CA TYR A 29 8.23 6.26 -2.41
C TYR A 29 9.19 7.45 -2.61
N PRO A 30 10.52 7.23 -2.46
CA PRO A 30 11.52 8.23 -2.80
C PRO A 30 11.47 8.58 -4.29
N SER A 31 12.18 9.64 -4.71
CA SER A 31 12.16 10.14 -6.09
C SER A 31 12.69 9.17 -7.13
N ASP A 32 13.48 8.18 -6.73
CA ASP A 32 13.96 7.07 -7.55
C ASP A 32 13.01 5.86 -7.58
N SER A 33 11.89 5.91 -6.86
CA SER A 33 10.90 4.83 -6.86
C SER A 33 10.04 4.84 -8.13
N PRO A 34 9.44 3.70 -8.52
CA PRO A 34 8.55 3.62 -9.68
C PRO A 34 7.28 4.49 -9.59
N HIS A 35 6.92 4.94 -8.38
CA HIS A 35 5.73 5.77 -8.13
C HIS A 35 6.03 6.81 -7.04
N PRO A 36 6.90 7.80 -7.32
CA PRO A 36 7.49 8.68 -6.32
C PRO A 36 6.45 9.58 -5.68
N PHE A 37 6.53 9.74 -4.36
CA PHE A 37 5.72 10.74 -3.67
C PHE A 37 6.22 12.15 -4.05
N PRO A 38 5.32 13.13 -4.28
CA PRO A 38 5.71 14.49 -4.64
C PRO A 38 6.77 15.10 -3.72
N GLU A 39 7.90 15.53 -4.30
CA GLU A 39 8.97 16.21 -3.56
C GLU A 39 8.49 17.56 -2.99
N PRO A 40 8.99 18.00 -1.84
CA PRO A 40 8.64 19.31 -1.29
C PRO A 40 9.18 20.45 -2.17
N ASP A 41 8.42 21.54 -2.26
CA ASP A 41 8.85 22.76 -2.98
C ASP A 41 9.86 23.57 -2.16
N VAL A 42 9.77 23.47 -0.83
CA VAL A 42 10.66 24.16 0.10
C VAL A 42 11.02 23.26 1.28
N GLU A 43 12.20 23.50 1.86
CA GLU A 43 12.58 22.92 3.14
C GLU A 43 13.01 24.06 4.08
N ILE A 44 12.36 24.15 5.24
CA ILE A 44 12.60 25.20 6.24
C ILE A 44 12.97 24.50 7.55
N ASP A 45 14.20 24.70 8.02
CA ASP A 45 14.73 24.05 9.23
C ASP A 45 14.55 22.51 9.23
N GLY A 46 14.71 21.88 8.07
CA GLY A 46 14.51 20.44 7.88
C GLY A 46 13.04 19.99 7.82
N ALA A 47 12.09 20.93 7.87
CA ALA A 47 10.67 20.66 7.67
C ALA A 47 10.30 20.86 6.19
N PRO A 48 9.76 19.83 5.52
CA PRO A 48 9.33 19.94 4.13
C PRO A 48 8.02 20.74 4.02
N GLY A 49 7.91 21.53 2.97
CA GLY A 49 6.73 22.31 2.62
C GLY A 49 6.33 22.13 1.16
N TRP A 50 5.02 22.04 0.91
CA TRP A 50 4.44 21.95 -0.43
C TRP A 50 3.51 23.12 -0.68
N ALA A 51 3.50 23.65 -1.90
CA ALA A 51 2.51 24.63 -2.32
C ALA A 51 1.11 24.03 -2.21
N VAL A 52 0.14 24.84 -1.81
CA VAL A 52 -1.26 24.40 -1.63
C VAL A 52 -1.82 23.79 -2.92
N GLU A 53 -1.40 24.30 -4.07
CA GLU A 53 -1.81 23.84 -5.41
C GLU A 53 -1.37 22.40 -5.73
N ARG A 54 -0.36 21.87 -5.03
CA ARG A 54 0.13 20.50 -5.23
C ARG A 54 -0.68 19.43 -4.52
N LEU A 55 -1.71 19.82 -3.76
CA LEU A 55 -2.59 18.85 -3.12
C LEU A 55 -3.28 17.93 -4.15
N ASP A 56 -3.66 18.47 -5.31
CA ASP A 56 -4.33 17.68 -6.37
C ASP A 56 -3.39 16.61 -6.93
N GLU A 57 -2.10 16.92 -7.10
CA GLU A 57 -1.06 15.96 -7.50
C GLU A 57 -0.92 14.84 -6.46
N MET A 58 -0.93 15.18 -5.16
CA MET A 58 -0.84 14.18 -4.08
C MET A 58 -2.08 13.28 -4.01
N VAL A 59 -3.26 13.82 -4.29
CA VAL A 59 -4.50 13.02 -4.38
C VAL A 59 -4.39 12.03 -5.54
N GLN A 60 -4.01 12.49 -6.73
CA GLN A 60 -3.83 11.63 -7.90
C GLN A 60 -2.77 10.55 -7.66
N TRP A 61 -1.64 10.94 -7.06
CA TRP A 61 -0.60 10.00 -6.65
C TRP A 61 -1.14 8.92 -5.72
N ARG A 62 -1.91 9.32 -4.69
CA ARG A 62 -2.48 8.40 -3.71
C ARG A 62 -3.47 7.44 -4.36
N ASP A 63 -4.31 7.94 -5.25
CA ASP A 63 -5.32 7.14 -5.94
C ASP A 63 -4.69 6.18 -6.96
N GLY A 64 -3.49 6.50 -7.45
CA GLY A 64 -2.64 5.60 -8.25
C GLY A 64 -1.87 4.56 -7.45
N LEU A 65 -1.90 4.59 -6.12
CA LEU A 65 -1.28 3.54 -5.32
C LEU A 65 -2.03 2.22 -5.54
N PRO A 66 -1.31 1.09 -5.66
CA PRO A 66 -1.96 -0.20 -5.71
C PRO A 66 -2.76 -0.35 -4.41
N GLY A 67 -4.06 -0.64 -4.53
CA GLY A 67 -5.05 -0.47 -3.47
C GLY A 67 -4.65 -1.09 -2.12
N ARG A 68 -5.30 -0.64 -1.05
CA ARG A 68 -5.10 -1.11 0.33
C ARG A 68 -5.36 -2.63 0.43
N GLY A 69 -4.36 -3.44 0.07
CA GLY A 69 -4.49 -4.90 -0.13
C GLY A 69 -3.44 -5.50 -1.07
N ALA A 70 -2.83 -4.72 -1.96
CA ALA A 70 -1.84 -5.22 -2.94
C ALA A 70 -0.43 -5.46 -2.37
N GLY A 71 -0.21 -5.19 -1.08
CA GLY A 71 1.11 -5.30 -0.45
C GLY A 71 1.02 -5.49 1.06
N GLY A 72 0.71 -6.72 1.50
CA GLY A 72 1.03 -7.17 2.84
C GLY A 72 0.21 -6.56 3.99
N GLY A 73 -1.12 -6.53 3.86
CA GLY A 73 -1.95 -6.64 5.07
C GLY A 73 -1.53 -7.91 5.83
N ARG A 74 -1.63 -7.92 7.17
CA ARG A 74 -1.39 -9.15 7.94
C ARG A 74 -2.28 -10.23 7.31
N PRO A 75 -1.71 -11.32 6.75
CA PRO A 75 -2.52 -12.30 6.05
C PRO A 75 -3.60 -12.82 7.01
N SER A 76 -4.80 -13.07 6.49
CA SER A 76 -5.86 -13.70 7.28
C SER A 76 -5.31 -14.96 7.97
N ALA A 77 -5.89 -15.37 9.10
CA ALA A 77 -5.42 -16.58 9.79
C ALA A 77 -5.41 -17.79 8.84
N ALA A 78 -6.45 -17.93 8.01
CA ALA A 78 -6.54 -18.94 6.95
C ALA A 78 -5.38 -18.86 5.95
N ARG A 79 -5.04 -17.65 5.48
CA ARG A 79 -3.91 -17.44 4.55
C ARG A 79 -2.56 -17.76 5.18
N GLN A 80 -2.36 -17.48 6.48
CA GLN A 80 -1.13 -17.86 7.17
C GLN A 80 -1.00 -19.38 7.25
N THR A 81 -2.06 -20.07 7.69
CA THR A 81 -2.08 -21.53 7.79
C THR A 81 -1.80 -22.18 6.44
N TYR A 82 -2.49 -21.73 5.38
CA TYR A 82 -2.23 -22.21 4.02
C TYR A 82 -0.78 -22.01 3.58
N LEU A 83 -0.23 -20.79 3.74
CA LEU A 83 1.15 -20.52 3.33
C LEU A 83 2.16 -21.38 4.08
N THR A 84 1.96 -21.63 5.37
CA THR A 84 2.82 -22.52 6.16
C THR A 84 2.78 -23.96 5.64
N GLU A 85 1.58 -24.49 5.39
CA GLU A 85 1.43 -25.85 4.86
C GLU A 85 1.92 -25.99 3.41
N ALA A 86 1.73 -24.97 2.57
CA ALA A 86 2.24 -24.96 1.20
C ALA A 86 3.78 -25.00 1.18
N LEU A 87 4.44 -24.25 2.08
CA LEU A 87 5.89 -24.32 2.27
C LEU A 87 6.33 -25.71 2.75
N ALA A 88 5.59 -26.34 3.66
CA ALA A 88 5.87 -27.71 4.11
C ALA A 88 5.71 -28.75 2.98
N ARG A 89 4.82 -28.49 2.02
CA ARG A 89 4.65 -29.27 0.78
C ARG A 89 5.68 -28.93 -0.31
N GLY A 90 6.61 -28.02 -0.04
CA GLY A 90 7.71 -27.66 -0.94
C GLY A 90 7.38 -26.57 -1.97
N LEU A 91 6.23 -25.91 -1.87
CA LEU A 91 5.92 -24.76 -2.73
C LEU A 91 6.64 -23.52 -2.22
N SER A 92 7.13 -22.69 -3.13
CA SER A 92 7.57 -21.34 -2.77
C SER A 92 6.37 -20.47 -2.36
N ARG A 93 6.66 -19.41 -1.60
CA ARG A 93 5.65 -18.43 -1.18
C ARG A 93 4.94 -17.78 -2.38
N ASP A 94 5.68 -17.54 -3.46
CA ASP A 94 5.15 -16.89 -4.67
C ASP A 94 4.27 -17.85 -5.48
N GLU A 95 4.59 -19.15 -5.51
CA GLU A 95 3.73 -20.18 -6.09
C GLU A 95 2.44 -20.35 -5.30
N ALA A 96 2.54 -20.44 -3.97
CA ALA A 96 1.38 -20.53 -3.10
C ALA A 96 0.47 -19.30 -3.21
N THR A 97 1.05 -18.10 -3.31
CA THR A 97 0.28 -16.86 -3.49
C THR A 97 -0.45 -16.86 -4.83
N ARG A 98 0.22 -17.22 -5.92
CA ARG A 98 -0.40 -17.32 -7.24
C ARG A 98 -1.57 -18.31 -7.26
N LEU A 99 -1.45 -19.45 -6.57
CA LEU A 99 -2.54 -20.43 -6.47
C LEU A 99 -3.78 -19.86 -5.78
N VAL A 100 -3.61 -19.09 -4.70
CA VAL A 100 -4.73 -18.41 -4.01
C VAL A 100 -5.39 -17.39 -4.93
N ASP A 101 -4.60 -16.59 -5.63
CA ASP A 101 -5.11 -15.56 -6.53
C ASP A 101 -5.87 -16.21 -7.71
N THR A 102 -5.29 -17.23 -8.35
CA THR A 102 -5.93 -17.99 -9.44
C THR A 102 -7.24 -18.63 -9.00
N MET A 103 -7.28 -19.27 -7.82
CA MET A 103 -8.52 -19.88 -7.31
C MET A 103 -9.57 -18.82 -6.95
N GLY A 104 -9.18 -17.65 -6.45
CA GLY A 104 -10.10 -16.54 -6.21
C GLY A 104 -10.69 -15.95 -7.49
N GLU A 105 -9.95 -15.99 -8.59
CA GLU A 105 -10.43 -15.60 -9.93
C GLU A 105 -11.35 -16.67 -10.55
N GLU A 106 -11.03 -17.95 -10.40
CA GLU A 106 -11.83 -19.08 -10.93
C GLU A 106 -13.15 -19.29 -10.16
N PHE A 107 -13.17 -18.96 -8.87
CA PHE A 107 -14.33 -19.14 -7.99
C PHE A 107 -14.68 -17.82 -7.28
N PRO A 108 -15.23 -16.82 -8.01
CA PRO A 108 -15.54 -15.50 -7.47
C PRO A 108 -16.60 -15.51 -6.35
N GLU A 109 -17.38 -16.59 -6.22
CA GLU A 109 -18.32 -16.81 -5.13
C GLU A 109 -17.65 -17.23 -3.81
N MET A 110 -16.38 -17.65 -3.85
CA MET A 110 -15.61 -18.05 -2.67
C MET A 110 -14.83 -16.87 -2.10
N THR A 111 -14.83 -16.75 -0.77
CA THR A 111 -13.95 -15.80 -0.08
C THR A 111 -12.51 -16.31 -0.05
N GLU A 112 -11.52 -15.42 0.09
CA GLU A 112 -10.09 -15.79 0.21
C GLU A 112 -9.86 -16.87 1.30
N ALA A 113 -10.59 -16.80 2.41
CA ALA A 113 -10.52 -17.78 3.49
C ALA A 113 -10.99 -19.18 3.04
N GLN A 114 -12.12 -19.25 2.33
CA GLN A 114 -12.66 -20.51 1.78
C GLN A 114 -11.74 -21.09 0.71
N VAL A 115 -11.11 -20.25 -0.11
CA VAL A 115 -10.09 -20.68 -1.08
C VAL A 115 -8.87 -21.28 -0.36
N CYS A 116 -8.37 -20.63 0.69
CA CYS A 116 -7.24 -21.14 1.46
C CYS A 116 -7.57 -22.48 2.16
N GLU A 117 -8.78 -22.62 2.72
CA GLU A 117 -9.26 -23.88 3.31
C GLU A 117 -9.37 -25.00 2.25
N PHE A 118 -9.95 -24.69 1.09
CA PHE A 118 -10.04 -25.65 -0.01
C PHE A 118 -8.66 -26.13 -0.50
N LEU A 119 -7.69 -25.23 -0.59
CA LEU A 119 -6.31 -25.56 -0.96
C LEU A 119 -5.57 -26.37 0.13
N LEU A 120 -6.05 -26.40 1.37
CA LEU A 120 -5.50 -27.21 2.44
C LEU A 120 -6.04 -28.65 2.44
N GLU A 121 -7.28 -28.86 2.00
CA GLU A 121 -7.97 -30.16 1.96
C GLU A 121 -7.55 -31.06 0.79
N LYS A 122 -6.78 -30.53 -0.17
CA LYS A 122 -6.21 -31.26 -1.31
C LYS A 122 -4.82 -31.80 -1.02
#